data_AF-A0A645EPR3-F1
#
_entry.id   AF-A0A645EPR3-F1
#
_cell.length_a   1.000
_cell.length_b   1.000
_cell.length_c   1.000
_cell.angle_alpha   90.00
_cell.angle_beta   90.00
_cell.angle_gamma   90.00
#
_symmetry.space_group_name_H-M   'P 1'
#
loop_
_entity.id
_entity.type
_entity.pdbx_description
1 polymer ?
#
loop_
_entity_poly.entity_id
_entity_poly.type
_entity_poly.pdbx_seq_one_letter_code
_entity_poly.pdbx_strand_id
1 'polypeptide(L)'
;MKVEVTVPDEYMGDVIGDINSRRGRIEGMDARSGAQVIHGFVPLSEMFGYATDLRSRTQGRGVYSMMMDHFDEVPKNIAEGIIAKRTGSKE
;
A
#
# COMPACT_ATOMS: atom_id res chain seq x y z
N MET A 1 -8.28 0.06 0.65
CA MET A 1 -8.09 1.29 -0.14
C MET A 1 -7.72 0.89 -1.54
N LYS A 2 -8.37 1.42 -2.57
CA LYS A 2 -7.90 1.29 -3.95
C LYS A 2 -6.73 2.26 -4.13
N VAL A 3 -5.60 1.75 -4.59
CA VAL A 3 -4.35 2.50 -4.74
C VAL A 3 -3.91 2.41 -6.19
N GLU A 4 -3.51 3.55 -6.75
CA GLU A 4 -2.91 3.67 -8.07
C GLU A 4 -1.56 4.36 -7.93
N VAL A 5 -0.51 3.75 -8.48
CA VAL A 5 0.87 4.24 -8.36
C VAL A 5 1.47 4.33 -9.75
N THR A 6 1.86 5.52 -10.15
CA THR A 6 2.57 5.76 -11.42
C THR A 6 4.04 5.98 -11.15
N VAL A 7 4.89 5.15 -11.76
CA VAL A 7 6.35 5.18 -11.58
C VAL A 7 7.06 4.85 -12.89
N PRO A 8 8.26 5.39 -13.15
CA PRO A 8 9.11 4.92 -14.25
C PRO A 8 9.42 3.42 -14.14
N ASP A 9 9.60 2.75 -15.28
CA ASP A 9 9.85 1.31 -15.38
C ASP A 9 11.03 0.84 -14.50
N GLU A 10 12.06 1.68 -14.37
CA GLU A 10 13.26 1.38 -13.57
C GLU A 10 12.97 1.17 -12.07
N TYR A 11 11.86 1.72 -11.55
CA TYR A 11 11.46 1.60 -10.14
C TYR A 11 10.29 0.66 -9.90
N MET A 12 9.73 0.08 -10.97
CA MET A 12 8.56 -0.78 -10.89
C MET A 12 8.76 -1.91 -9.87
N GLY A 13 9.92 -2.58 -9.88
CA GLY A 13 10.23 -3.68 -8.97
C GLY A 13 10.20 -3.29 -7.49
N ASP A 14 10.82 -2.15 -7.15
CA ASP A 14 10.86 -1.65 -5.77
C ASP A 14 9.46 -1.29 -5.24
N VAL A 15 8.62 -0.74 -6.11
CA VAL A 15 7.27 -0.30 -5.78
C VAL A 15 6.33 -1.50 -5.61
N ILE A 16 6.44 -2.51 -6.47
CA ILE A 16 5.74 -3.79 -6.31
C ILE A 16 6.13 -4.45 -4.98
N GLY A 17 7.42 -4.47 -4.66
CA GLY A 17 7.93 -5.00 -3.40
C GLY A 17 7.34 -4.28 -2.18
N ASP A 18 7.27 -2.95 -2.23
CA ASP A 18 6.68 -2.15 -1.15
C ASP A 18 5.19 -2.43 -0.97
N ILE A 19 4.41 -2.46 -2.05
CA ILE A 19 2.97 -2.76 -1.99
C ILE A 19 2.74 -4.15 -1.38
N ASN A 20 3.50 -5.16 -1.78
CA ASN A 20 3.40 -6.51 -1.22
C ASN A 20 3.77 -6.55 0.28
N SER A 21 4.82 -5.82 0.69
CA SER A 21 5.22 -5.74 2.11
C SER A 21 4.14 -5.11 2.99
N ARG A 22 3.31 -4.23 2.42
CA ARG A 22 2.17 -3.58 3.06
C ARG A 22 0.88 -4.40 3.01
N ARG A 23 0.99 -5.71 2.75
CA ARG A 23 -0.16 -6.60 2.60
C ARG A 23 -1.11 -6.13 1.49
N GLY A 24 -0.56 -5.44 0.49
CA GLY A 24 -1.29 -5.00 -0.67
C GLY A 24 -1.50 -6.14 -1.66
N ARG A 25 -2.63 -6.12 -2.36
CA ARG A 25 -2.92 -7.00 -3.48
C ARG A 25 -2.86 -6.19 -4.76
N ILE A 26 -2.00 -6.59 -5.69
CA ILE A 26 -1.93 -5.96 -7.01
C ILE A 26 -3.01 -6.59 -7.90
N GLU A 27 -3.83 -5.75 -8.52
CA GLU A 27 -4.88 -6.15 -9.46
C GLU A 27 -4.35 -6.18 -10.89
N GLY A 28 -3.44 -5.28 -11.23
CA GLY A 28 -2.90 -5.17 -12.58
C GLY A 28 -1.91 -4.04 -12.73
N MET A 29 -1.32 -3.95 -13.92
CA MET A 29 -0.39 -2.89 -14.31
C MET A 29 -0.66 -2.48 -15.74
N ASP A 30 -0.65 -1.17 -15.99
CA ASP A 30 -0.82 -0.58 -17.32
C ASP A 30 0.44 0.21 -17.70
N ALA A 31 0.93 -0.03 -18.92
CA ALA A 31 2.06 0.72 -19.46
C ALA A 31 1.59 2.06 -20.03
N ARG A 32 2.25 3.15 -19.62
CA ARG A 32 1.95 4.52 -20.05
C ARG A 32 3.23 5.26 -20.41
N SER A 33 3.60 5.20 -21.69
CA SER A 33 4.66 6.02 -22.32
C SER A 33 5.93 6.20 -21.46
N GLY A 34 6.56 5.09 -21.05
CA GLY A 34 7.79 5.10 -20.24
C GLY A 34 7.59 5.12 -18.73
N ALA A 35 6.33 5.01 -18.27
CA ALA A 35 5.97 4.74 -16.89
C ALA A 35 5.03 3.53 -16.80
N GLN A 36 5.05 2.85 -15.66
CA GLN A 36 4.06 1.85 -15.26
C GLN A 36 3.06 2.48 -14.29
N VAL A 37 1.78 2.18 -14.52
CA VAL A 37 0.70 2.47 -13.60
C VAL A 37 0.31 1.16 -12.92
N ILE A 38 0.50 1.07 -11.61
CA ILE A 38 0.22 -0.12 -10.82
C ILE A 38 -1.09 0.09 -10.07
N HIS A 39 -2.03 -0.83 -10.24
CA HIS A 39 -3.33 -0.81 -9.58
C HIS A 39 -3.41 -1.90 -8.52
N GLY A 40 -3.95 -1.58 -7.35
CA GLY A 40 -4.12 -2.57 -6.30
C GLY A 40 -4.97 -2.10 -5.14
N PHE A 41 -5.08 -2.98 -4.14
CA PHE A 41 -5.73 -2.73 -2.89
C PHE A 41 -4.74 -2.83 -1.75
N VAL A 42 -4.70 -1.82 -0.89
CA VAL A 42 -3.86 -1.82 0.33
C VAL A 42 -4.74 -1.52 1.55
N PRO A 43 -4.56 -2.22 2.68
CA PRO A 43 -5.22 -1.85 3.93
C PRO A 43 -4.83 -0.44 4.36
N LEU A 44 -5.81 0.38 4.78
CA LEU A 44 -5.54 1.76 5.19
C LEU A 44 -4.52 1.86 6.34
N SER A 45 -4.51 0.87 7.24
CA SER A 45 -3.55 0.78 8.35
C SER A 45 -2.08 0.73 7.90
N GLU A 46 -1.83 0.27 6.68
CA GLU A 46 -0.48 0.11 6.11
C GLU A 46 -0.07 1.30 5.21
N MET A 47 -0.98 2.25 4.96
CA MET A 47 -0.72 3.40 4.08
C MET A 47 -0.11 4.60 4.82
N PHE A 48 -0.03 4.56 6.15
CA PHE A 48 0.66 5.60 6.91
C PHE A 48 2.14 5.63 6.54
N GLY A 49 2.66 6.82 6.21
CA GLY A 49 4.05 7.00 5.76
C GLY A 49 4.31 6.67 4.29
N TYR A 50 3.33 6.12 3.56
CA TYR A 50 3.54 5.64 2.18
C TYR A 50 4.10 6.70 1.22
N ALA A 51 3.66 7.96 1.34
CA ALA A 51 4.18 9.06 0.52
C ALA A 51 5.69 9.24 0.65
N THR A 52 6.21 9.14 1.88
CA THR A 52 7.64 9.30 2.18
C THR A 52 8.43 8.12 1.65
N ASP A 53 7.93 6.91 1.87
CA ASP A 53 8.59 5.68 1.45
C ASP A 53 8.62 5.56 -0.08
N LEU A 54 7.51 5.86 -0.75
CA LEU A 54 7.44 5.92 -2.22
C LEU A 54 8.43 6.94 -2.78
N ARG A 55 8.51 8.14 -2.18
CA ARG A 55 9.46 9.18 -2.60
C ARG A 55 10.90 8.68 -2.47
N SER A 56 11.24 8.03 -1.36
CA SER A 56 12.59 7.50 -1.12
C SER A 56 12.98 6.44 -2.16
N ARG A 57 12.09 5.46 -2.41
CA ARG A 57 12.32 4.36 -3.35
C ARG A 57 12.42 4.81 -4.80
N THR A 58 11.63 5.81 -5.19
CA THR A 58 11.54 6.28 -6.58
C THR A 58 12.40 7.52 -6.86
N GLN A 59 13.23 7.93 -5.90
CA GLN A 59 13.98 9.20 -5.96
C GLN A 59 13.07 10.40 -6.26
N GLY A 60 11.83 10.36 -5.76
CA GLY A 60 10.81 11.39 -5.94
C GLY A 60 10.11 11.38 -7.29
N ARG A 61 10.27 10.33 -8.11
CA ARG A 61 9.63 10.19 -9.43
C ARG A 61 8.31 9.42 -9.42
N GLY A 62 7.92 8.87 -8.27
CA GLY A 62 6.65 8.17 -8.09
C GLY A 62 5.52 9.09 -7.63
N VAL A 63 4.34 8.87 -8.20
CA VAL A 63 3.09 9.52 -7.80
C VAL A 63 2.09 8.45 -7.42
N TYR A 64 1.34 8.66 -6.34
CA TYR A 64 0.27 7.75 -5.96
C TYR A 64 -1.04 8.50 -5.72
N SER A 65 -2.14 7.79 -5.93
CA SER A 65 -3.47 8.20 -5.50
C SER A 65 -4.14 7.04 -4.76
N MET A 66 -5.01 7.36 -3.81
CA MET A 66 -5.77 6.36 -3.08
C MET A 66 -7.22 6.81 -2.88
N MET A 67 -8.14 5.87 -3.03
CA MET A 67 -9.57 6.06 -2.81
C MET A 67 -10.11 4.99 -1.87
N MET A 68 -11.07 5.36 -1.03
CA MET A 68 -11.83 4.38 -0.26
C MET A 68 -12.62 3.51 -1.26
N ASP A 69 -12.58 2.20 -1.05
CA ASP A 69 -13.23 1.22 -1.93
C ASP A 69 -14.23 0.37 -1.14
N HIS A 70 -13.72 -0.47 -0.23
CA HIS A 70 -14.52 -1.28 0.69
C HIS A 70 -13.83 -1.47 2.05
N PHE A 71 -14.59 -2.02 3.00
CA PHE A 71 -14.07 -2.59 4.24
C PHE A 71 -13.91 -4.09 4.05
N ASP A 72 -12.82 -4.66 4.59
CA ASP A 72 -12.53 -6.09 4.53
C ASP A 72 -12.28 -6.62 5.94
N GLU A 73 -12.49 -7.92 6.13
CA GLU A 73 -12.29 -8.59 7.41
C GLU A 73 -10.80 -8.61 7.76
N VAL A 74 -10.47 -8.17 8.96
CA VAL A 74 -9.09 -8.19 9.44
C VAL A 74 -8.73 -9.62 9.84
N PRO A 75 -7.61 -10.18 9.35
CA PRO A 75 -7.13 -11.49 9.78
C PRO A 75 -7.04 -11.62 11.31
N LYS A 76 -7.47 -12.77 11.85
CA LYS A 76 -7.61 -13.01 13.29
C LYS A 76 -6.36 -12.67 14.10
N ASN A 77 -5.19 -13.05 13.59
CA ASN A 77 -3.89 -12.76 14.22
C ASN A 77 -3.61 -11.26 14.41
N ILE A 78 -4.16 -10.41 13.54
CA ILE A 78 -4.01 -8.95 13.64
C ILE A 78 -5.16 -8.36 14.45
N ALA A 79 -6.37 -8.88 14.29
CA ALA A 79 -7.55 -8.47 15.03
C ALA A 79 -7.35 -8.62 16.54
N GLU A 80 -6.80 -9.74 17.00
CA GLU A 80 -6.50 -9.99 18.41
C GLU A 80 -5.55 -8.93 19.00
N GLY A 81 -4.49 -8.57 18.26
CA GLY A 81 -3.55 -7.52 18.68
C GLY A 81 -4.19 -6.13 18.74
N ILE A 82 -5.10 -5.82 17.83
CA ILE A 82 -5.86 -4.54 17.84
C ILE A 82 -6.82 -4.50 19.03
N ILE A 83 -7.54 -5.60 19.29
CA ILE A 83 -8.48 -5.73 20.41
C ILE A 83 -7.73 -5.61 21.74
N ALA A 84 -6.60 -6.30 21.90
CA ALA A 84 -5.77 -6.21 23.10
C ALA A 84 -5.29 -4.76 23.36
N LYS A 85 -4.81 -4.06 22.32
CA LYS A 85 -4.39 -2.65 22.43
C LYS A 85 -5.53 -1.71 22.83
N ARG A 86 -6.77 -1.96 22.35
CA ARG A 86 -7.93 -1.11 22.66
C ARG A 86 -8.57 -1.39 24.01
N THR A 87 -8.51 -2.63 24.47
CA THR A 87 -9.19 -3.05 25.71
C THR A 87 -8.37 -2.68 26.96
N GLY A 88 -7.12 -2.24 26.75
CA GLY A 88 -6.19 -1.89 27.81
C GLY A 88 -5.72 -3.14 28.53
N SER A 89 -4.42 -3.23 28.81
CA SER A 89 -3.96 -4.09 29.89
C SER A 89 -4.76 -3.70 31.14
N LYS A 90 -5.66 -4.57 31.59
CA LYS A 90 -6.05 -4.59 33.00
C LYS A 90 -4.88 -5.21 33.76
N GLU A 91 -3.81 -4.44 33.93
CA GLU A 91 -2.80 -4.61 34.97
C GLU A 91 -2.44 -3.22 35.51
#